data_AF-A0A9D7IT50-F1
#
_entry.id   AF-A0A9D7IT50-F1
#
_cell.length_a   1.000
_cell.length_b   1.000
_cell.length_c   1.000
_cell.angle_alpha   90.00
_cell.angle_beta   90.00
_cell.angle_gamma   90.00
#
_symmetry.space_group_name_H-M   'P 1'
#
loop_
_entity.id
_entity.type
_entity.pdbx_description
1 polymer ?
#
loop_
_entity_poly.entity_id
_entity_poly.type
_entity_poly.pdbx_seq_one_letter_code
_entity_poly.pdbx_strand_id
1 'polypeptide(L)'
;MTASRSSEWATSWSISLTGSVDEDLDAIYKDLTKHINAKAKEGESPSNMKFRFLSAPTEVVVDGNGNIIALRVENTELYKRGEDIAAKGTGTHTDIEVDTIVFAIGDRVDETLGLPCSGTEYVKNPNPDPDNPGDEAYQVFDPQSGKLIDGYFVIGWSRKASDGLVGKAKQDGEKGIVAVNHYLEKVAPGSAEGAGAKIAALRELLKSRGVRFIEYPDIQKLEGVEKKEAEKRKAEFFKYSTDKDMLTAIESN
;
A
#
# COMPACT_ATOMS: atom_id res chain seq x y z
N MET A 1 17.77 -41.30 -30.02
CA MET A 1 18.77 -40.49 -29.30
C MET A 1 18.05 -39.76 -28.18
N THR A 2 18.09 -40.35 -27.01
CA THR A 2 17.61 -39.81 -25.74
C THR A 2 18.64 -38.81 -25.23
N ALA A 3 18.21 -37.56 -25.02
CA ALA A 3 18.95 -36.60 -24.22
C ALA A 3 18.05 -36.20 -23.05
N SER A 4 18.30 -36.89 -21.93
CA SER A 4 17.91 -36.49 -20.59
C SER A 4 18.51 -35.11 -20.29
N ARG A 5 17.68 -34.17 -19.85
CA ARG A 5 18.10 -33.03 -19.03
C ARG A 5 17.11 -32.92 -17.88
N SER A 6 17.59 -33.30 -16.71
CA SER A 6 17.01 -33.03 -15.41
C SER A 6 16.75 -31.53 -15.25
N SER A 7 15.54 -31.16 -14.85
CA SER A 7 15.22 -29.82 -14.35
C SER A 7 14.83 -29.94 -12.88
N GLU A 8 15.84 -30.12 -12.04
CA GLU A 8 15.74 -29.84 -10.60
C GLU A 8 15.90 -28.33 -10.41
N TRP A 9 14.79 -27.59 -10.53
CA TRP A 9 14.67 -26.22 -10.03
C TRP A 9 13.31 -26.07 -9.34
N ALA A 10 13.06 -26.91 -8.33
CA ALA A 10 12.05 -26.62 -7.33
C ALA A 10 12.70 -25.73 -6.27
N THR A 11 12.70 -24.41 -6.48
CA THR A 11 12.93 -23.48 -5.37
C THR A 11 11.70 -23.53 -4.49
N SER A 12 11.77 -24.35 -3.45
CA SER A 12 10.87 -24.32 -2.30
C SER A 12 10.96 -22.93 -1.68
N TRP A 13 9.97 -22.08 -1.97
CA TRP A 13 9.72 -20.87 -1.20
C TRP A 13 8.79 -21.26 -0.05
N SER A 14 9.35 -21.55 1.11
CA SER A 14 8.56 -21.59 2.34
C SER A 14 8.22 -20.15 2.74
N ILE A 15 6.97 -19.76 2.55
CA ILE A 15 6.41 -18.62 3.29
C ILE A 15 6.32 -19.11 4.73
N SER A 16 7.27 -18.71 5.58
CA SER A 16 7.12 -18.85 7.01
C SER A 16 6.10 -17.81 7.45
N LEU A 17 4.83 -18.23 7.55
CA LEU A 17 3.81 -17.48 8.27
C LEU A 17 4.28 -17.41 9.72
N THR A 18 4.82 -16.26 10.12
CA THR A 18 5.09 -15.96 11.52
C THR A 18 3.75 -15.65 12.18
N GLY A 19 2.96 -16.70 12.43
CA GLY A 19 1.74 -16.59 13.22
C GLY A 19 2.09 -16.10 14.62
N SER A 20 1.23 -15.24 15.19
CA SER A 20 1.22 -15.02 16.63
C SER A 20 0.97 -16.35 17.36
N VAL A 21 1.39 -16.46 18.62
CA VAL A 21 1.42 -17.70 19.44
C VAL A 21 0.09 -18.46 19.52
N ASP A 22 -1.02 -17.89 19.07
CA ASP A 22 -2.38 -18.46 19.17
C ASP A 22 -3.07 -18.77 17.81
N GLU A 23 -2.38 -18.68 16.67
CA GLU A 23 -3.00 -18.95 15.35
C GLU A 23 -2.74 -20.38 14.85
N ASP A 24 -3.83 -21.10 14.51
CA ASP A 24 -3.78 -22.40 13.85
C ASP A 24 -3.48 -22.23 12.35
N LEU A 25 -2.19 -22.26 12.02
CA LEU A 25 -1.69 -22.11 10.65
C LEU A 25 -2.22 -23.19 9.70
N ASP A 26 -2.51 -24.39 10.19
CA ASP A 26 -3.05 -25.48 9.37
C ASP A 26 -4.50 -25.22 9.02
N ALA A 27 -5.29 -24.69 9.96
CA ALA A 27 -6.66 -24.26 9.70
C ALA A 27 -6.71 -23.11 8.69
N ILE A 28 -5.84 -22.09 8.84
CA ILE A 28 -5.74 -20.96 7.91
C ILE A 28 -5.34 -21.45 6.51
N TYR A 29 -4.30 -22.29 6.41
CA TYR A 29 -3.86 -22.83 5.13
C TYR A 29 -4.96 -23.64 4.44
N LYS A 30 -5.66 -24.49 5.20
CA LYS A 30 -6.77 -25.28 4.68
C LYS A 30 -7.91 -24.40 4.17
N ASP A 31 -8.25 -23.33 4.88
CA ASP A 31 -9.30 -22.42 4.43
C ASP A 31 -8.90 -21.63 3.18
N LEU A 32 -7.68 -21.09 3.13
CA LEU A 32 -7.15 -20.36 1.96
C LEU A 32 -7.04 -21.23 0.71
N THR A 33 -6.77 -22.53 0.87
CA THR A 33 -6.56 -23.46 -0.25
C THR A 33 -7.77 -24.34 -0.56
N LYS A 34 -8.90 -24.17 0.15
CA LYS A 34 -10.08 -25.05 0.04
C LYS A 34 -10.65 -25.20 -1.38
N HIS A 35 -10.36 -24.24 -2.26
CA HIS A 35 -10.84 -24.24 -3.65
C HIS A 35 -9.74 -24.47 -4.70
N ILE A 36 -8.48 -24.67 -4.31
CA ILE A 36 -7.37 -24.76 -5.28
C ILE A 36 -7.50 -25.95 -6.23
N ASN A 37 -8.16 -27.02 -5.77
CA ASN A 37 -8.44 -28.23 -6.54
C ASN A 37 -9.94 -28.36 -6.92
N ALA A 38 -10.76 -27.35 -6.60
CA ALA A 38 -12.16 -27.38 -6.98
C ALA A 38 -12.26 -27.24 -8.50
N LYS A 39 -12.90 -28.22 -9.15
CA LYS A 39 -13.23 -28.07 -10.57
C LYS A 39 -14.12 -26.84 -10.72
N ALA A 40 -13.73 -25.94 -11.63
CA ALA A 40 -14.61 -24.88 -12.06
C ALA A 40 -15.93 -25.49 -12.54
N LYS A 41 -17.04 -24.83 -12.21
CA LYS A 41 -18.35 -25.25 -12.70
C LYS A 41 -18.33 -25.16 -14.23
N GLU A 42 -18.48 -26.30 -14.91
CA GLU A 42 -18.59 -26.32 -16.37
C GLU A 42 -19.84 -25.56 -16.82
N GLY A 43 -19.68 -24.67 -17.80
CA GLY A 43 -20.75 -23.83 -18.36
C GLY A 43 -20.22 -22.49 -18.89
N GLU A 44 -21.02 -21.82 -19.73
CA GLU A 44 -20.74 -20.44 -20.13
C GLU A 44 -21.05 -19.49 -18.96
N SER A 45 -20.07 -18.68 -18.59
CA SER A 45 -20.30 -17.56 -17.67
C SER A 45 -20.92 -16.40 -18.45
N PRO A 46 -21.96 -15.72 -17.93
CA PRO A 46 -22.45 -14.48 -18.54
C PRO A 46 -21.42 -13.34 -18.44
N SER A 47 -20.41 -13.48 -17.58
CA SER A 47 -19.31 -12.52 -17.40
C SER A 47 -18.05 -12.96 -18.14
N ASN A 48 -17.39 -12.01 -18.82
CA ASN A 48 -16.14 -12.21 -19.54
C ASN A 48 -15.03 -11.31 -18.97
N MET A 49 -13.89 -11.90 -18.64
CA MET A 49 -12.67 -11.16 -18.27
C MET A 49 -11.69 -11.19 -19.45
N LYS A 50 -11.35 -10.02 -19.99
CA LYS A 50 -10.43 -9.88 -21.13
C LYS A 50 -9.16 -9.18 -20.67
N PHE A 51 -8.01 -9.72 -21.09
CA PHE A 51 -6.71 -9.08 -20.91
C PHE A 51 -6.27 -8.50 -22.25
N ARG A 52 -5.99 -7.20 -22.28
CA ARG A 52 -5.44 -6.50 -23.44
C ARG A 52 -4.06 -5.97 -23.07
N PHE A 53 -3.05 -6.43 -23.78
CA PHE A 53 -1.67 -5.99 -23.62
C PHE A 53 -1.31 -4.97 -24.69
N LEU A 54 -0.17 -4.30 -24.52
CA LEU A 54 0.37 -3.37 -25.51
C LEU A 54 -0.64 -2.27 -25.90
N SER A 55 -1.30 -1.71 -24.89
CA SER A 55 -2.45 -0.82 -25.04
C SER A 55 -2.38 0.23 -23.93
N ALA A 56 -2.11 1.48 -24.28
CA ALA A 56 -1.99 2.58 -23.33
C ALA A 56 -3.28 3.43 -23.34
N PRO A 57 -3.90 3.73 -22.17
CA PRO A 57 -5.03 4.65 -22.12
C PRO A 57 -4.58 6.05 -22.55
N THR A 58 -5.36 6.70 -23.42
CA THR A 58 -5.07 8.05 -23.93
C THR A 58 -6.19 9.06 -23.66
N GLU A 59 -7.44 8.62 -23.61
CA GLU A 59 -8.59 9.51 -23.40
C GLU A 59 -9.78 8.76 -22.79
N VAL A 60 -10.46 9.38 -21.82
CA VAL A 60 -11.78 8.94 -21.35
C VAL A 60 -12.82 9.62 -22.22
N VAL A 61 -13.53 8.82 -23.03
CA VAL A 61 -14.54 9.33 -23.97
C VAL A 61 -15.88 9.42 -23.25
N VAL A 62 -16.54 10.58 -23.36
CA VAL A 62 -17.83 10.86 -22.72
C VAL A 62 -18.90 11.25 -23.73
N ASP A 63 -20.17 11.02 -23.39
CA ASP A 63 -21.32 11.50 -24.16
C ASP A 63 -21.60 13.01 -23.95
N GLY A 64 -22.64 13.53 -24.61
CA GLY A 64 -23.06 14.93 -24.46
C GLY A 64 -23.56 15.32 -23.06
N ASN A 65 -23.80 14.34 -22.17
CA ASN A 65 -24.22 14.54 -20.78
C ASN A 65 -23.05 14.35 -19.80
N GLY A 66 -21.85 13.98 -20.27
CA GLY A 66 -20.68 13.73 -19.45
C GLY A 66 -20.55 12.29 -18.91
N ASN A 67 -21.38 11.36 -19.37
CA ASN A 67 -21.26 9.95 -18.99
C ASN A 67 -20.14 9.27 -19.77
N ILE A 68 -19.37 8.39 -19.13
CA ILE A 68 -18.33 7.59 -19.79
C ILE A 68 -18.99 6.63 -20.78
N ILE A 69 -18.48 6.60 -22.02
CA ILE A 69 -18.94 5.68 -23.07
C ILE A 69 -17.82 4.80 -23.63
N ALA A 70 -16.56 5.24 -23.51
CA ALA A 70 -15.41 4.44 -23.91
C ALA A 70 -14.11 4.89 -23.23
N LEU A 71 -13.12 3.99 -23.22
CA LEU A 71 -11.72 4.31 -23.00
C LEU A 71 -10.98 4.22 -24.34
N ARG A 72 -10.48 5.35 -24.83
CA ARG A 72 -9.59 5.36 -26.00
C ARG A 72 -8.22 4.87 -25.58
N VAL A 73 -7.72 3.89 -26.32
CA VAL A 73 -6.39 3.32 -26.11
C VAL A 73 -5.55 3.44 -27.37
N GLU A 74 -4.26 3.68 -27.18
CA GLU A 74 -3.26 3.61 -28.23
C GLU A 74 -2.56 2.26 -28.20
N ASN A 75 -2.41 1.60 -29.35
CA ASN A 75 -1.57 0.42 -29.46
C ASN A 75 -0.11 0.79 -29.25
N THR A 76 0.61 0.01 -28.46
CA THR A 76 2.03 0.23 -28.18
C THR A 76 2.89 -0.91 -28.71
N GLU A 77 4.16 -0.66 -28.96
CA GLU A 77 5.18 -1.68 -29.21
C GLU A 77 6.26 -1.64 -28.13
N LEU A 78 6.90 -2.79 -27.87
CA LEU A 78 8.03 -2.85 -26.94
C LEU A 78 9.31 -2.41 -27.63
N TYR A 79 10.10 -1.59 -26.95
CA TYR A 79 11.43 -1.19 -27.41
C TYR A 79 12.43 -1.21 -26.25
N LYS A 80 13.71 -1.40 -26.59
CA LYS A 80 14.80 -1.41 -25.61
C LYS A 80 15.17 0.04 -25.25
N ARG A 81 15.19 0.36 -23.96
CA ARG A 81 15.59 1.66 -23.41
C ARG A 81 16.72 1.44 -22.39
N GLY A 82 17.97 1.51 -22.86
CA GLY A 82 19.11 1.11 -22.03
C GLY A 82 19.07 -0.41 -21.77
N GLU A 83 19.16 -0.83 -20.51
CA GLU A 83 18.98 -2.23 -20.11
C GLU A 83 17.50 -2.64 -19.91
N ASP A 84 16.59 -1.66 -19.91
CA ASP A 84 15.15 -1.89 -19.68
C ASP A 84 14.36 -2.10 -20.98
N ILE A 85 13.16 -2.65 -20.83
CA ILE A 85 12.13 -2.68 -21.88
C ILE A 85 11.06 -1.63 -21.55
N ALA A 86 10.70 -0.82 -22.54
CA ALA A 86 9.65 0.20 -22.44
C ALA A 86 8.61 0.02 -23.55
N ALA A 87 7.42 0.58 -23.35
CA ALA A 87 6.37 0.63 -24.36
C ALA A 87 6.39 1.99 -25.07
N LYS A 88 6.21 1.99 -26.40
CA LYS A 88 6.11 3.19 -27.23
C LYS A 88 4.82 3.15 -28.05
N GLY A 89 4.10 4.26 -28.10
CA GLY A 89 2.89 4.41 -28.91
C GLY A 89 3.16 4.26 -30.42
N THR A 90 2.22 3.61 -31.11
CA THR A 90 2.26 3.38 -32.57
C THR A 90 1.49 4.44 -33.36
N GLY A 91 0.80 5.35 -32.69
CA GLY A 91 -0.15 6.32 -33.26
C GLY A 91 -1.52 5.72 -33.62
N THR A 92 -1.70 4.40 -33.49
CA THR A 92 -2.96 3.74 -33.83
C THR A 92 -3.86 3.63 -32.60
N HIS A 93 -5.08 4.14 -32.71
CA HIS A 93 -6.03 4.24 -31.60
C HIS A 93 -7.25 3.36 -31.80
N THR A 94 -7.87 2.91 -30.71
CA THR A 94 -9.13 2.18 -30.70
C THR A 94 -9.91 2.50 -29.44
N ASP A 95 -11.22 2.61 -29.55
CA ASP A 95 -12.10 2.86 -28.40
C ASP A 95 -12.57 1.52 -27.81
N ILE A 96 -12.47 1.38 -26.49
CA ILE A 96 -13.03 0.26 -25.73
C ILE A 96 -14.31 0.76 -25.09
N GLU A 97 -15.46 0.30 -25.56
CA GLU A 97 -16.76 0.66 -24.99
C GLU A 97 -16.86 0.19 -23.54
N VAL A 98 -17.03 1.15 -22.62
CA VAL A 98 -17.14 0.95 -21.17
C VAL A 98 -17.95 2.09 -20.57
N ASP A 99 -18.61 1.83 -19.45
CA ASP A 99 -19.31 2.83 -18.64
C ASP A 99 -18.54 3.21 -17.36
N THR A 100 -17.53 2.42 -17.01
CA THR A 100 -16.80 2.50 -15.75
C THR A 100 -15.32 2.23 -16.00
N ILE A 101 -14.45 3.08 -15.45
CA ILE A 101 -12.99 2.96 -15.55
C ILE A 101 -12.41 2.99 -14.14
N VAL A 102 -11.59 1.99 -13.80
CA VAL A 102 -10.86 1.92 -12.54
C VAL A 102 -9.37 1.96 -12.85
N PHE A 103 -8.69 3.01 -12.42
CA PHE A 103 -7.23 3.13 -12.56
C PHE A 103 -6.55 2.30 -11.47
N ALA A 104 -5.86 1.23 -11.88
CA ALA A 104 -5.06 0.37 -11.02
C ALA A 104 -3.59 0.41 -11.44
N ILE A 105 -3.01 1.62 -11.52
CA ILE A 105 -1.67 1.90 -12.07
C ILE A 105 -0.63 2.25 -11.00
N GLY A 106 -0.93 1.93 -9.74
CA GLY A 106 -0.10 2.28 -8.59
C GLY A 106 -0.60 3.51 -7.83
N ASP A 107 0.02 3.72 -6.68
CA ASP A 107 -0.26 4.77 -5.72
C ASP A 107 0.89 5.77 -5.67
N ARG A 108 0.65 6.89 -5.01
CA ARG A 108 1.65 7.90 -4.69
C ARG A 108 1.56 8.30 -3.24
N VAL A 109 2.66 8.81 -2.71
CA VAL A 109 2.68 9.44 -1.38
C VAL A 109 1.78 10.68 -1.32
N ASP A 110 1.38 11.04 -0.10
CA ASP A 110 0.57 12.24 0.14
C ASP A 110 1.44 13.51 0.07
N GLU A 111 1.30 14.24 -1.04
CA GLU A 111 2.01 15.49 -1.28
C GLU A 111 1.60 16.63 -0.29
N THR A 112 0.49 16.46 0.43
CA THR A 112 -0.02 17.47 1.39
C THR A 112 0.59 17.36 2.78
N LEU A 113 1.37 16.30 3.07
CA LEU A 113 2.06 16.13 4.35
C LEU A 113 3.13 17.22 4.60
N GLY A 114 3.57 17.91 3.55
CA GLY A 114 4.57 18.98 3.62
C GLY A 114 6.02 18.50 3.55
N LEU A 115 6.24 17.22 3.20
CA LEU A 115 7.56 16.70 2.88
C LEU A 115 7.87 16.86 1.38
N PRO A 116 9.14 17.02 0.99
CA PRO A 116 9.53 17.05 -0.42
C PRO A 116 9.14 15.77 -1.15
N CYS A 117 8.48 15.90 -2.30
CA CYS A 117 8.05 14.79 -3.15
C CYS A 117 8.65 14.89 -4.55
N SER A 118 8.91 13.75 -5.18
CA SER A 118 9.29 13.65 -6.59
C SER A 118 8.64 12.43 -7.21
N GLY A 119 7.81 12.63 -8.23
CA GLY A 119 7.03 11.55 -8.83
C GLY A 119 6.02 10.99 -7.83
N THR A 120 6.11 9.70 -7.52
CA THR A 120 5.19 8.99 -6.62
C THR A 120 5.74 8.80 -5.20
N GLU A 121 6.93 9.33 -4.88
CA GLU A 121 7.64 9.07 -3.62
C GLU A 121 8.08 10.36 -2.91
N TYR A 122 8.31 10.26 -1.60
CA TYR A 122 9.05 11.29 -0.86
C TYR A 122 10.53 11.26 -1.26
N VAL A 123 11.14 12.44 -1.32
CA VAL A 123 12.55 12.56 -1.68
C VAL A 123 13.42 12.04 -0.55
N LYS A 124 14.33 11.13 -0.90
CA LYS A 124 15.29 10.48 0.02
C LYS A 124 16.68 11.03 -0.19
N ASN A 125 17.56 10.80 0.78
CA ASN A 125 18.95 11.22 0.70
C ASN A 125 19.67 10.57 -0.49
N PRO A 126 20.17 11.35 -1.46
CA PRO A 126 20.86 10.80 -2.62
C PRO A 126 22.32 10.42 -2.32
N ASN A 127 22.86 10.79 -1.16
CA ASN A 127 24.24 10.55 -0.78
C ASN A 127 24.32 9.35 0.17
N PRO A 128 25.16 8.35 -0.11
CA PRO A 128 25.37 7.23 0.81
C PRO A 128 25.71 7.72 2.21
N ASP A 129 25.09 7.12 3.23
CA ASP A 129 25.48 7.41 4.61
C ASP A 129 26.92 6.90 4.83
N PRO A 130 27.84 7.74 5.34
CA PRO A 130 29.24 7.40 5.44
C PRO A 130 29.52 6.35 6.52
N ASP A 131 28.69 6.29 7.56
CA ASP A 131 28.88 5.38 8.69
C ASP A 131 28.05 4.10 8.49
N ASN A 132 26.84 4.23 7.94
CA ASN A 132 25.88 3.15 7.81
C ASN A 132 25.30 3.06 6.39
N PRO A 133 26.06 2.52 5.40
CA PRO A 133 25.60 2.43 4.02
C PRO A 133 24.23 1.76 3.89
N GLY A 134 23.29 2.46 3.24
CA GLY A 134 21.89 2.04 3.06
C GLY A 134 20.88 2.85 3.86
N ASP A 135 21.30 3.53 4.94
CA ASP A 135 20.44 4.38 5.76
C ASP A 135 19.90 5.59 4.97
N GLU A 136 20.65 6.07 3.98
CA GLU A 136 20.25 7.17 3.11
C GLU A 136 18.91 6.91 2.40
N ALA A 137 18.57 5.64 2.16
CA ALA A 137 17.34 5.25 1.51
C ALA A 137 16.08 5.47 2.37
N TYR A 138 16.25 5.80 3.65
CA TYR A 138 15.17 6.02 4.64
C TYR A 138 15.12 7.47 5.16
N GLN A 139 16.18 8.24 4.98
CA GLN A 139 16.27 9.63 5.43
C GLN A 139 15.58 10.58 4.45
N VAL A 140 14.73 11.48 4.95
CA VAL A 140 14.06 12.48 4.10
C VAL A 140 15.04 13.59 3.74
N PHE A 141 15.04 14.00 2.47
CA PHE A 141 15.94 15.02 1.94
C PHE A 141 15.15 16.16 1.28
N ASP A 142 15.61 17.39 1.52
CA ASP A 142 15.09 18.59 0.86
C ASP A 142 16.02 19.04 -0.27
N PRO A 143 15.62 18.86 -1.55
CA PRO A 143 16.38 19.34 -2.70
C PRO A 143 16.61 20.85 -2.73
N GLN A 144 15.74 21.65 -2.12
CA GLN A 144 15.87 23.11 -2.16
C GLN A 144 17.01 23.60 -1.27
N SER A 145 17.10 23.07 -0.06
CA SER A 145 18.20 23.38 0.86
C SER A 145 19.44 22.51 0.66
N GLY A 146 19.32 21.39 -0.05
CA GLY A 146 20.39 20.42 -0.25
C GLY A 146 20.76 19.66 1.02
N LYS A 147 19.82 19.52 1.96
CA LYS A 147 20.05 18.97 3.30
C LYS A 147 19.02 17.89 3.65
N LEU A 148 19.42 17.03 4.57
CA LEU A 148 18.49 16.16 5.28
C LEU A 148 17.49 16.99 6.09
N ILE A 149 16.24 16.52 6.16
CA ILE A 149 15.29 17.00 7.14
C ILE A 149 15.54 16.20 8.42
N ASP A 150 16.24 16.82 9.37
CA ASP A 150 16.73 16.17 10.58
C ASP A 150 15.60 15.51 11.39
N GLY A 151 15.76 14.24 11.72
CA GLY A 151 14.78 13.45 12.48
C GLY A 151 13.58 12.92 11.68
N TYR A 152 13.55 13.10 10.35
CA TYR A 152 12.47 12.61 9.49
C TYR A 152 12.90 11.39 8.68
N PHE A 153 12.11 10.32 8.79
CA PHE A 153 12.34 9.05 8.13
C PHE A 153 11.07 8.55 7.44
N VAL A 154 11.25 7.84 6.32
CA VAL A 154 10.16 7.22 5.55
C VAL A 154 10.40 5.71 5.47
N ILE A 155 9.37 4.92 5.76
CA ILE A 155 9.42 3.45 5.79
C ILE A 155 8.19 2.83 5.14
N GLY A 156 8.30 1.58 4.67
CA GLY A 156 7.20 0.89 4.01
C GLY A 156 6.76 1.61 2.74
N TRP A 157 5.45 1.66 2.48
CA TRP A 157 4.93 2.30 1.27
C TRP A 157 5.10 3.82 1.23
N SER A 158 5.35 4.48 2.37
CA SER A 158 5.75 5.89 2.36
C SER A 158 7.13 6.11 1.73
N ARG A 159 8.02 5.10 1.81
CA ARG A 159 9.35 5.14 1.21
C ARG A 159 9.36 4.67 -0.24
N LYS A 160 8.55 3.64 -0.53
CA LYS A 160 8.40 3.01 -1.83
C LYS A 160 6.94 2.68 -2.10
N ALA A 161 6.24 3.62 -2.72
CA ALA A 161 4.86 3.40 -3.12
C ALA A 161 4.77 2.23 -4.11
N SER A 162 3.76 1.38 -3.93
CA SER A 162 3.44 0.29 -4.87
C SER A 162 4.52 -0.77 -5.13
N ASP A 163 5.58 -0.89 -4.31
CA ASP A 163 6.61 -1.96 -4.40
C ASP A 163 6.18 -3.30 -3.73
N GLY A 164 4.92 -3.37 -3.28
CA GLY A 164 4.20 -4.64 -3.18
C GLY A 164 3.86 -5.16 -1.78
N LEU A 165 3.60 -6.47 -1.77
CA LEU A 165 3.00 -7.30 -0.73
C LEU A 165 3.33 -6.87 0.72
N VAL A 166 2.37 -7.09 1.64
CA VAL A 166 2.49 -6.76 3.07
C VAL A 166 3.82 -7.23 3.69
N GLY A 167 4.32 -8.40 3.31
CA GLY A 167 5.62 -8.92 3.79
C GLY A 167 6.84 -8.10 3.37
N LYS A 168 6.84 -7.52 2.15
CA LYS A 168 7.90 -6.61 1.71
C LYS A 168 7.87 -5.30 2.49
N ALA A 169 6.67 -4.76 2.73
CA ALA A 169 6.50 -3.54 3.52
C ALA A 169 6.96 -3.75 4.97
N LYS A 170 6.69 -4.92 5.57
CA LYS A 170 7.21 -5.32 6.88
C LYS A 170 8.75 -5.35 6.88
N GLN A 171 9.36 -6.07 5.95
CA GLN A 171 10.82 -6.15 5.83
C GLN A 171 11.44 -4.76 5.65
N ASP A 172 10.80 -3.89 4.87
CA ASP A 172 11.24 -2.52 4.68
C ASP A 172 11.16 -1.69 5.96
N GLY A 173 10.09 -1.86 6.74
CA GLY A 173 9.95 -1.24 8.07
C GLY A 173 11.02 -1.71 9.05
N GLU A 174 11.36 -3.00 9.06
CA GLU A 174 12.43 -3.57 9.88
C GLU A 174 13.81 -3.02 9.51
N LYS A 175 14.06 -2.76 8.23
CA LYS A 175 15.30 -2.08 7.80
C LYS A 175 15.29 -0.60 8.15
N GLY A 176 14.15 0.07 7.95
CA GLY A 176 14.01 1.49 8.24
C GLY A 176 14.17 1.81 9.72
N ILE A 177 13.68 0.96 10.63
CA ILE A 177 13.89 1.17 12.07
C ILE A 177 15.35 1.04 12.48
N VAL A 178 16.17 0.26 11.76
CA VAL A 178 17.63 0.21 11.99
C VAL A 178 18.26 1.57 11.70
N ALA A 179 17.91 2.21 10.58
CA ALA A 179 18.39 3.56 10.25
C ALA A 179 17.97 4.61 11.31
N VAL A 180 16.72 4.51 11.81
CA VAL A 180 16.23 5.36 12.89
C VAL A 180 17.03 5.13 14.18
N ASN A 181 17.35 3.88 14.52
CA ASN A 181 18.13 3.57 15.72
C ASN A 181 19.55 4.14 15.64
N HIS A 182 20.24 4.00 14.50
CA HIS A 182 21.55 4.62 14.29
C HIS A 182 21.50 6.15 14.43
N TYR A 183 20.42 6.78 13.98
CA TYR A 183 20.20 8.20 14.19
C TYR A 183 20.05 8.54 15.68
N LEU A 184 19.24 7.77 16.41
CA LEU A 184 19.02 7.98 17.85
C LEU A 184 20.28 7.77 18.70
N GLU A 185 21.23 6.94 18.25
CA GLU A 185 22.54 6.80 18.91
C GLU A 185 23.41 8.08 18.81
N LYS A 186 23.23 8.86 17.74
CA LYS A 186 23.97 10.11 17.49
C LYS A 186 23.31 11.31 18.15
N VAL A 187 22.00 11.25 18.40
CA VAL A 187 21.24 12.33 19.03
C VAL A 187 21.32 12.19 20.54
N ALA A 188 21.64 13.29 21.24
CA ALA A 188 21.61 13.31 22.69
C ALA A 188 20.18 13.00 23.18
N PRO A 189 19.95 11.93 23.95
CA PRO A 189 18.61 11.59 24.40
C PRO A 189 18.08 12.73 25.28
N GLY A 190 16.90 13.25 24.91
CA GLY A 190 16.17 14.15 25.79
C GLY A 190 15.73 13.42 27.07
N SER A 191 15.43 14.18 28.14
CA SER A 191 14.84 13.57 29.33
C SER A 191 13.47 12.97 29.01
N ALA A 192 13.24 11.73 29.44
CA ALA A 192 11.92 11.10 29.45
C ALA A 192 10.98 11.78 30.47
N GLU A 193 11.53 12.56 31.40
CA GLU A 193 10.76 13.38 32.33
C GLU A 193 9.85 14.33 31.57
N GLY A 194 8.57 14.35 31.95
CA GLY A 194 7.56 15.18 31.29
C GLY A 194 7.04 14.64 29.95
N ALA A 195 7.40 13.43 29.51
CA ALA A 195 6.81 12.83 28.30
C ALA A 195 5.27 12.77 28.37
N GLY A 196 4.72 12.38 29.52
CA GLY A 196 3.26 12.40 29.74
C GLY A 196 2.65 13.80 29.61
N ALA A 197 3.35 14.84 30.10
CA ALA A 197 2.91 16.22 29.97
C ALA A 197 2.97 16.71 28.52
N LYS A 198 3.99 16.31 27.73
CA LYS A 198 4.08 16.60 26.30
C LYS A 198 2.93 15.95 25.52
N ILE A 199 2.60 14.69 25.82
CA ILE A 199 1.46 13.98 25.20
C ILE A 199 0.14 14.67 25.58
N ALA A 200 -0.04 15.04 26.84
CA ALA A 200 -1.22 15.78 27.28
C ALA A 200 -1.35 17.14 26.57
N ALA A 201 -0.25 17.89 26.46
CA ALA A 201 -0.21 19.17 25.74
C ALA A 201 -0.54 19.00 24.24
N LEU A 202 -0.07 17.93 23.60
CA LEU A 202 -0.43 17.59 22.23
C LEU A 202 -1.94 17.33 22.10
N ARG A 203 -2.53 16.54 23.00
CA ARG A 203 -3.96 16.27 23.00
C ARG A 203 -4.78 17.55 23.16
N GLU A 204 -4.40 18.43 24.08
CA GLU A 204 -5.07 19.72 24.26
C GLU A 204 -4.90 20.63 23.05
N LEU A 205 -3.73 20.63 22.41
CA LEU A 205 -3.52 21.36 21.16
C LEU A 205 -4.45 20.85 20.06
N LEU A 206 -4.58 19.54 19.87
CA LEU A 206 -5.49 18.95 18.90
C LEU A 206 -6.95 19.34 19.18
N LYS A 207 -7.39 19.25 20.45
CA LYS A 207 -8.73 19.70 20.87
C LYS A 207 -8.96 21.18 20.58
N SER A 208 -7.99 22.04 20.91
CA SER A 208 -8.09 23.49 20.68
C SER A 208 -8.23 23.84 19.19
N ARG A 209 -7.74 22.97 18.30
CA ARG A 209 -7.87 23.08 16.84
C ARG A 209 -9.15 22.41 16.30
N GLY A 210 -10.01 21.89 17.18
CA GLY A 210 -11.22 21.17 16.78
C GLY A 210 -10.95 19.81 16.15
N VAL A 211 -9.74 19.25 16.30
CA VAL A 211 -9.40 17.93 15.78
C VAL A 211 -10.01 16.86 16.68
N ARG A 212 -10.87 16.03 16.10
CA ARG A 212 -11.36 14.83 16.73
C ARG A 212 -10.38 13.69 16.47
N PHE A 213 -9.66 13.27 17.50
CA PHE A 213 -8.76 12.11 17.44
C PHE A 213 -9.42 10.89 18.05
N ILE A 214 -8.94 9.70 17.65
CA ILE A 214 -9.43 8.40 18.09
C ILE A 214 -8.28 7.71 18.81
N GLU A 215 -8.56 7.15 19.97
CA GLU A 215 -7.58 6.38 20.74
C GLU A 215 -7.81 4.88 20.57
N TYR A 216 -6.82 4.08 20.95
CA TYR A 216 -6.91 2.63 20.83
C TYR A 216 -8.17 2.03 21.52
N PRO A 217 -8.59 2.46 22.72
CA PRO A 217 -9.83 1.97 23.32
C PRO A 217 -11.09 2.27 22.49
N ASP A 218 -11.11 3.37 21.74
CA ASP A 218 -12.22 3.72 20.86
C ASP A 218 -12.32 2.74 19.68
N ILE A 219 -11.18 2.31 19.14
CA ILE A 219 -11.12 1.27 18.10
C ILE A 219 -11.69 -0.04 18.62
N GLN A 220 -11.31 -0.45 19.84
CA GLN A 220 -11.83 -1.68 20.45
C GLN A 220 -13.36 -1.62 20.66
N LYS A 221 -13.89 -0.44 21.00
CA LYS A 221 -15.35 -0.23 21.05
C LYS A 221 -15.99 -0.42 19.69
N LEU A 222 -15.44 0.21 18.65
CA LEU A 222 -15.93 0.12 17.28
C LEU A 222 -15.96 -1.34 16.80
N GLU A 223 -14.86 -2.06 16.97
CA GLU A 223 -14.76 -3.50 16.61
C GLU A 223 -15.82 -4.35 17.32
N GLY A 224 -16.06 -4.06 18.61
CA GLY A 224 -17.10 -4.74 19.38
C GLY A 224 -18.51 -4.51 18.85
N VAL A 225 -18.83 -3.27 18.43
CA VAL A 225 -20.14 -2.93 17.83
C VAL A 225 -20.28 -3.56 16.45
N GLU A 226 -19.23 -3.49 15.63
CA GLU A 226 -19.21 -4.07 14.30
C GLU A 226 -19.43 -5.59 14.32
N LYS A 227 -18.78 -6.28 15.27
CA LYS A 227 -18.97 -7.73 15.47
C LYS A 227 -20.42 -8.07 15.80
N LYS A 228 -21.06 -7.34 16.73
CA LYS A 228 -22.47 -7.53 17.09
C LYS A 228 -23.40 -7.32 15.88
N GLU A 229 -23.12 -6.30 15.06
CA GLU A 229 -23.91 -6.03 13.85
C GLU A 229 -23.70 -7.10 12.77
N ALA A 230 -22.49 -7.66 12.65
CA ALA A 230 -22.22 -8.78 11.74
C ALA A 230 -23.02 -10.02 12.15
N GLU A 231 -23.02 -10.37 13.45
CA GLU A 231 -23.79 -11.48 14.01
C GLU A 231 -25.29 -11.32 13.74
N LYS A 232 -25.85 -10.13 13.99
CA LYS A 232 -27.26 -9.83 13.71
C LYS A 232 -27.62 -9.98 12.23
N ARG A 233 -26.72 -9.57 11.33
CA ARG A 233 -26.91 -9.71 9.87
C ARG A 233 -26.62 -11.11 9.35
N LYS A 234 -26.07 -12.00 10.18
CA LYS A 234 -25.53 -13.29 9.75
C LYS A 234 -24.50 -13.12 8.62
N ALA A 235 -23.69 -12.07 8.73
CA ALA A 235 -22.60 -11.77 7.81
C ALA A 235 -21.26 -12.14 8.46
N GLU A 236 -20.25 -12.42 7.62
CA GLU A 236 -18.90 -12.74 8.10
C GLU A 236 -18.26 -11.55 8.85
N PHE A 237 -18.45 -10.34 8.33
CA PHE A 237 -18.02 -9.10 8.96
C PHE A 237 -19.02 -7.97 8.64
N PHE A 238 -18.92 -6.89 9.40
CA PHE A 238 -19.63 -5.64 9.12
C PHE A 238 -18.66 -4.48 9.37
N LYS A 239 -18.67 -3.48 8.49
CA LYS A 239 -17.95 -2.23 8.64
C LYS A 239 -18.89 -1.07 8.34
N TYR A 240 -18.80 0.00 9.11
CA TYR A 240 -19.51 1.23 8.78
C TYR A 240 -18.88 1.87 7.54
N SER A 241 -19.72 2.41 6.65
CA SER A 241 -19.28 2.98 5.38
C SER A 241 -18.94 4.48 5.47
N THR A 242 -19.17 5.11 6.62
CA THR A 242 -18.92 6.55 6.81
C THR A 242 -18.22 6.82 8.14
N ASP A 243 -17.38 7.85 8.15
CA ASP A 243 -16.73 8.33 9.37
C ASP A 243 -17.76 8.72 10.42
N LYS A 244 -18.82 9.43 10.02
CA LYS A 244 -19.88 9.86 10.93
C LYS A 244 -20.50 8.69 11.69
N ASP A 245 -20.77 7.58 11.01
CA ASP A 245 -21.39 6.41 11.63
C ASP A 245 -20.40 5.68 12.54
N MET A 246 -19.13 5.51 12.12
CA MET A 246 -18.07 4.96 12.99
C MET A 246 -17.94 5.77 14.28
N LEU A 247 -17.86 7.09 14.13
CA LEU A 247 -17.73 8.04 15.24
C LEU A 247 -18.93 8.01 16.19
N THR A 248 -20.14 7.92 15.65
CA THR A 248 -21.37 7.79 16.44
C THR A 248 -21.42 6.46 17.20
N ALA A 249 -20.97 5.36 16.58
CA ALA A 249 -20.93 4.04 17.19
C ALA A 249 -19.95 3.98 18.38
N ILE A 250 -18.82 4.68 18.26
CA ILE A 250 -17.82 4.83 19.35
C ILE A 250 -18.41 5.58 20.55
N GLU A 251 -19.20 6.64 20.32
CA GLU A 251 -19.79 7.47 21.39
C GLU A 251 -20.97 6.80 22.10
N SER A 252 -21.69 5.92 21.41
CA SER A 252 -22.95 5.33 21.90
C SER A 252 -22.75 4.12 22.84
N ASN A 253 -21.50 3.77 23.19
CA ASN A 253 -21.12 2.67 24.09
C ASN A 253 -20.01 3.05 25.08
#